data_AF-A0A956TG15-F1
#
_entry.id   AF-A0A956TG15-F1
#
_cell.length_a   1.000
_cell.length_b   1.000
_cell.length_c   1.000
_cell.angle_alpha   90.00
_cell.angle_beta   90.00
_cell.angle_gamma   90.00
#
_symmetry.space_group_name_H-M   'P 1'
#
loop_
_entity.id
_entity.type
_entity.pdbx_description
1 polymer ?
#
loop_
_entity_poly.entity_id
_entity_poly.type
_entity_poly.pdbx_seq_one_letter_code
_entity_poly.pdbx_strand_id
1 'polypeptide(L)'
;MDRRLLWLTLIITGLGLAGLLYVNRPRHHTSQHQGPPPAGAPVWKVKVVKTYPHDTSAFTQGLLYHDGFLYESTGREGHSQLRKLDMESGKVLHGGKM
;
A
#
# COMPACT_ATOMS: atom_id res chain seq x y z
N MET A 1 -55.44 -17.45 -0.87
CA MET A 1 -54.05 -16.99 -1.06
C MET A 1 -53.09 -17.91 -0.33
N ASP A 2 -52.01 -18.35 -0.99
CA ASP A 2 -50.99 -19.21 -0.38
C ASP A 2 -50.06 -18.39 0.54
N ARG A 3 -50.00 -18.78 1.82
CA ARG A 3 -49.16 -18.14 2.83
C ARG A 3 -47.68 -18.30 2.51
N ARG A 4 -47.26 -19.29 1.72
CA ARG A 4 -45.85 -19.53 1.33
C ARG A 4 -45.34 -18.50 0.33
N LEU A 5 -46.19 -18.03 -0.60
CA LEU A 5 -45.83 -16.94 -1.53
C LEU A 5 -45.71 -15.59 -0.81
N LEU A 6 -46.49 -15.36 0.26
CA LEU A 6 -46.44 -14.12 1.04
C LEU A 6 -45.15 -13.97 1.87
N TRP A 7 -44.51 -15.08 2.29
CA TRP A 7 -43.24 -15.01 3.00
C TRP A 7 -42.03 -14.77 2.08
N LEU A 8 -42.05 -15.31 0.86
CA LEU A 8 -40.98 -15.11 -0.12
C LEU A 8 -40.91 -13.66 -0.62
N THR A 9 -42.06 -12.99 -0.77
CA THR A 9 -42.09 -11.57 -1.15
C THR A 9 -41.56 -10.65 -0.05
N LEU A 10 -41.80 -10.97 1.23
CA LEU A 10 -41.25 -10.21 2.36
C LEU A 10 -39.72 -10.34 2.49
N ILE A 11 -39.15 -11.50 2.18
CA ILE A 11 -37.68 -11.70 2.21
C ILE A 11 -37.00 -10.93 1.08
N ILE A 12 -37.56 -10.98 -0.14
CA ILE A 12 -36.98 -10.31 -1.32
C ILE A 12 -37.05 -8.78 -1.16
N THR A 13 -38.15 -8.25 -0.66
CA THR A 13 -38.29 -6.81 -0.37
C THR A 13 -37.41 -6.35 0.79
N GLY A 14 -37.25 -7.17 1.83
CA GLY A 14 -36.36 -6.89 2.96
C GLY A 14 -34.87 -6.82 2.57
N LEU A 15 -34.39 -7.77 1.75
CA LEU A 15 -33.01 -7.78 1.25
C LEU A 15 -32.73 -6.62 0.27
N GLY A 16 -33.70 -6.27 -0.58
CA GLY A 16 -33.60 -5.11 -1.47
C GLY A 16 -33.48 -3.78 -0.70
N LEU A 17 -34.28 -3.61 0.36
CA LEU A 17 -34.23 -2.41 1.20
C LEU A 17 -32.92 -2.33 2.00
N ALA A 18 -32.43 -3.45 2.54
CA ALA A 18 -31.14 -3.50 3.25
C ALA A 18 -29.96 -3.17 2.31
N GLY A 19 -29.96 -3.69 1.08
CA GLY A 19 -28.96 -3.37 0.06
C GLY A 19 -28.98 -1.90 -0.36
N LEU A 20 -30.17 -1.32 -0.53
CA LEU A 20 -30.33 0.11 -0.85
C LEU A 20 -29.83 1.01 0.28
N LEU A 21 -30.13 0.67 1.54
CA LEU A 21 -29.62 1.38 2.72
C LEU A 21 -28.11 1.20 2.91
N TYR A 22 -27.54 0.08 2.47
CA TYR A 22 -26.10 -0.18 2.54
C TYR A 22 -25.33 0.67 1.54
N VAL A 23 -25.81 0.78 0.28
CA VAL A 23 -25.15 1.56 -0.78
C VAL A 23 -25.36 3.06 -0.60
N ASN A 24 -26.47 3.49 0.00
CA ASN A 24 -26.82 4.90 0.15
C ASN A 24 -26.44 5.51 1.51
N ARG A 25 -25.48 4.91 2.24
CA ARG A 25 -24.94 5.55 3.44
C ARG A 25 -24.22 6.83 3.03
N PRO A 26 -24.57 7.99 3.60
CA PRO A 26 -23.81 9.20 3.36
C PRO A 26 -22.37 8.91 3.77
N ARG A 27 -21.46 9.04 2.81
CA ARG A 27 -20.04 9.02 3.12
C ARG A 27 -19.85 10.12 4.16
N HIS A 28 -19.35 9.77 5.34
CA HIS A 28 -18.71 10.77 6.17
C HIS A 28 -17.52 11.24 5.35
N HIS A 29 -17.74 12.26 4.52
CA HIS A 29 -16.66 13.10 4.07
C HIS A 29 -16.10 13.63 5.38
N THR A 30 -14.97 13.07 5.82
CA THR A 30 -14.14 13.71 6.82
C THR A 30 -14.13 15.19 6.44
N SER A 31 -14.70 16.05 7.28
CA SER A 31 -14.68 17.50 7.05
C SER A 31 -13.27 17.83 6.63
N GLN A 32 -13.11 18.23 5.36
CA GLN A 32 -11.87 18.77 4.86
C GLN A 32 -11.48 19.83 5.87
N HIS A 33 -10.38 19.58 6.57
CA HIS A 33 -9.82 20.50 7.53
C HIS A 33 -9.48 21.78 6.75
N GLN A 34 -10.44 22.70 6.66
CA GLN A 34 -10.25 24.04 6.12
C GLN A 34 -9.57 24.88 7.19
N GLY A 35 -8.39 24.42 7.62
CA GLY A 35 -7.42 25.28 8.28
C GLY A 35 -6.66 26.08 7.22
N PRO A 36 -6.01 27.19 7.60
CA PRO A 36 -4.99 27.79 6.73
C PRO A 36 -4.03 26.69 6.28
N PRO A 37 -3.52 26.74 5.02
CA PRO A 37 -2.54 25.77 4.57
C PRO A 37 -1.43 25.69 5.62
N PRO A 38 -1.00 24.48 6.01
CA PRO A 38 0.08 24.37 6.97
C PRO A 38 1.23 25.26 6.51
N ALA A 39 1.78 26.06 7.42
CA ALA A 39 3.00 26.80 7.15
C ALA A 39 3.96 25.83 6.45
N GLY A 40 4.41 26.20 5.24
CA GLY A 40 5.01 25.25 4.31
C GLY A 40 6.08 24.41 5.01
N ALA A 41 6.00 23.09 4.87
CA ALA A 41 6.96 22.19 5.49
C ALA A 41 8.40 22.64 5.12
N PRO A 42 9.35 22.60 6.07
CA PRO A 42 10.74 22.96 5.77
C PRO A 42 11.26 22.16 4.58
N VAL A 43 11.79 22.88 3.58
CA VAL A 43 12.38 22.27 2.38
C VAL A 43 13.88 22.17 2.58
N TRP A 44 14.40 20.96 2.48
CA TRP A 44 15.84 20.68 2.58
C TRP A 44 16.47 20.62 1.19
N LYS A 45 17.65 21.23 1.02
CA LYS A 45 18.50 21.01 -0.15
C LYS A 45 19.43 19.83 0.14
N VAL A 46 19.49 18.88 -0.78
CA VAL A 46 20.41 17.73 -0.70
C VAL A 46 21.50 17.86 -1.76
N LYS A 47 22.68 17.31 -1.48
CA LYS A 47 23.78 17.17 -2.43
C LYS A 47 24.08 15.69 -2.60
N VAL A 48 24.21 15.23 -3.85
CA VAL A 48 24.68 13.88 -4.14
C VAL A 48 26.16 13.80 -3.75
N VAL A 49 26.47 12.95 -2.76
CA VAL A 49 27.85 12.75 -2.28
C VAL A 49 28.57 11.61 -2.99
N LYS A 50 27.84 10.54 -3.32
CA LYS A 50 28.31 9.37 -4.08
C LYS A 50 27.10 8.70 -4.73
N THR A 51 27.33 8.09 -5.88
CA THR A 51 26.34 7.29 -6.62
C THR A 51 26.86 5.87 -6.73
N TYR A 52 25.98 4.90 -6.53
CA TYR A 52 26.29 3.48 -6.60
C TYR A 52 25.41 2.78 -7.63
N PRO A 53 25.87 1.68 -8.25
CA PRO A 53 25.03 0.87 -9.12
C PRO A 53 23.83 0.30 -8.36
N HIS A 54 22.65 0.29 -8.99
CA HIS A 54 21.45 -0.36 -8.48
C HIS A 54 20.79 -1.18 -9.60
N ASP A 55 20.29 -2.36 -9.24
CA ASP A 55 19.56 -3.24 -10.15
C ASP A 55 18.18 -2.66 -10.44
N THR A 56 17.98 -2.10 -11.62
CA THR A 56 16.73 -1.45 -12.03
C THR A 56 15.55 -2.41 -12.14
N SER A 57 15.78 -3.72 -12.10
CA SER A 57 14.70 -4.73 -12.05
C SER A 57 14.17 -4.98 -10.64
N ALA A 58 14.88 -4.48 -9.61
CA ALA A 58 14.51 -4.63 -8.21
C ALA A 58 13.51 -3.57 -7.77
N PHE A 59 12.28 -3.98 -7.49
CA PHE A 59 11.25 -3.08 -6.99
C PHE A 59 11.38 -2.91 -5.48
N THR A 60 12.25 -1.99 -5.06
CA THR A 60 12.58 -1.75 -3.63
C THR A 60 11.35 -1.37 -2.80
N GLN A 61 11.11 -2.11 -1.72
CA GLN A 61 10.06 -1.83 -0.73
C GLN A 61 10.58 -1.71 0.71
N GLY A 62 11.86 -2.03 0.93
CA GLY A 62 12.56 -1.76 2.17
C GLY A 62 14.05 -1.69 1.91
N LEU A 63 14.75 -0.80 2.62
CA LEU A 63 16.19 -0.59 2.48
C LEU A 63 16.81 -0.30 3.85
N LEU A 64 17.85 -1.04 4.21
CA LEU A 64 18.60 -0.89 5.45
C LEU A 64 20.10 -0.94 5.15
N TYR A 65 20.87 -0.06 5.79
CA TYR A 65 22.33 -0.15 5.82
C TYR A 65 22.78 -0.62 7.21
N HIS A 66 23.55 -1.70 7.26
CA HIS A 66 24.04 -2.27 8.51
C HIS A 66 25.35 -3.02 8.28
N ASP A 67 26.34 -2.76 9.15
CA ASP A 67 27.66 -3.39 9.14
C ASP A 67 28.37 -3.40 7.78
N GLY A 68 28.28 -2.29 7.04
CA GLY A 68 28.94 -2.16 5.73
C GLY A 68 28.16 -2.72 4.54
N PHE A 69 26.97 -3.27 4.76
CA PHE A 69 26.15 -3.88 3.72
C PHE A 69 24.80 -3.18 3.57
N LEU A 70 24.24 -3.30 2.38
CA LEU A 70 22.83 -2.97 2.14
C LEU A 70 21.99 -4.25 2.28
N TYR A 71 20.85 -4.12 2.93
CA TYR A 71 19.80 -5.11 2.96
C TYR A 71 18.56 -4.51 2.29
N GLU A 72 18.01 -5.22 1.32
CA GLU A 72 16.91 -4.73 0.50
C GLU A 72 15.79 -5.76 0.45
N SER A 73 14.57 -5.32 0.76
CA SER A 73 13.36 -6.05 0.42
C SER A 73 12.87 -5.57 -0.94
N THR A 74 12.63 -6.49 -1.85
CA THR A 74 12.02 -6.21 -3.15
C THR A 74 10.60 -6.74 -3.17
N GLY A 75 9.66 -5.93 -3.63
CA GLY A 75 8.30 -6.35 -3.91
C GLY A 75 8.14 -6.84 -5.34
N ARG A 76 7.01 -7.51 -5.57
CA ARG A 76 6.34 -7.86 -6.84
C ARG A 76 5.72 -9.23 -6.61
N GLU A 77 4.42 -9.34 -6.89
CA GLU A 77 3.67 -10.57 -6.63
C GLU A 77 4.38 -11.79 -7.22
N GLY A 78 4.64 -12.79 -6.38
CA GLY A 78 5.36 -14.02 -6.76
C GLY A 78 6.88 -13.90 -6.93
N HIS A 79 7.44 -12.69 -6.86
CA HIS A 79 8.86 -12.36 -7.12
C HIS A 79 9.56 -11.62 -5.97
N SER A 80 8.91 -11.51 -4.81
CA SER A 80 9.45 -10.79 -3.66
C SER A 80 10.68 -11.50 -3.06
N GLN A 81 11.64 -10.72 -2.59
CA GLN A 81 12.93 -11.23 -2.10
C GLN A 81 13.48 -10.36 -0.98
N LEU A 82 14.24 -10.96 -0.07
CA LEU A 82 15.16 -10.26 0.83
C LEU A 82 16.59 -10.49 0.34
N ARG A 83 17.36 -9.42 0.15
CA ARG A 83 18.71 -9.47 -0.45
C ARG A 83 19.72 -8.72 0.42
N LYS A 84 20.91 -9.29 0.60
CA LYS A 84 22.10 -8.61 1.14
C LYS A 84 23.00 -8.23 -0.04
N LEU A 85 23.42 -6.98 -0.11
CA LEU A 85 24.18 -6.42 -1.22
C LEU A 85 25.51 -5.83 -0.75
N ASP A 86 26.51 -5.95 -1.62
CA ASP A 86 27.70 -5.13 -1.56
C ASP A 86 27.36 -3.69 -2.00
N MET A 87 27.65 -2.70 -1.16
CA MET A 87 27.27 -1.31 -1.40
C MET A 87 27.95 -0.72 -2.63
N GLU A 88 29.23 -1.04 -2.85
CA GLU A 88 30.02 -0.39 -3.89
C GLU A 88 29.65 -0.86 -5.29
N SER A 89 29.43 -2.17 -5.44
CA SER A 89 29.13 -2.79 -6.73
C SER A 89 27.64 -2.98 -7.00
N GLY A 90 26.78 -2.94 -5.98
CA GLY A 90 25.36 -3.30 -6.08
C GLY A 90 25.11 -4.80 -6.29
N LYS A 91 26.14 -5.65 -6.15
CA LYS A 91 26.01 -7.10 -6.33
C LYS A 91 25.29 -7.74 -5.15
N VAL A 92 24.39 -8.68 -5.45
CA VAL A 92 23.73 -9.51 -4.43
C VAL A 92 24.74 -10.53 -3.90
N LEU A 93 25.01 -10.48 -2.59
CA LEU A 93 25.88 -11.40 -1.88
C LEU A 93 25.09 -12.60 -1.32
N HIS A 94 23.85 -12.35 -0.92
CA HIS A 94 22.93 -13.37 -0.43
C HIS A 94 21.48 -12.95 -0.73
N GLY A 95 20.60 -13.90 -0.99
CA GLY A 95 19.19 -13.61 -1.26
C GLY A 95 18.29 -14.79 -0.94
N GLY A 96 17.08 -14.48 -0.51
CA GLY A 96 16.01 -15.45 -0.25
C GLY A 96 14.69 -14.95 -0.80
N LYS A 97 13.89 -15.86 -1.34
CA LYS A 97 12.50 -15.56 -1.72
C LYS A 97 11.68 -15.30 -0.45
N MET A 98 10.79 -14.32 -0.52
CA MET A 98 9.80 -14.02 0.51
C MET A 98 8.40 -14.40 0.05
#